data_AF-A0A1B6EST6-F1
#
_entry.id   AF-A0A1B6EST6-F1
#
_cell.length_a   1.000
_cell.length_b   1.000
_cell.length_c   1.000
_cell.angle_alpha   90.00
_cell.angle_beta   90.00
_cell.angle_gamma   90.00
#
_symmetry.space_group_name_H-M   'P 1'
#
loop_
_entity.id
_entity.type
_entity.pdbx_description
1 polymer ?
#
loop_
_entity_poly.entity_id
_entity_poly.type
_entity_poly.pdbx_seq_one_letter_code
_entity_poly.pdbx_strand_id
1 'polypeptide(L)'
;YEAIAELCDDFNVSDNEYFFDRHPKSFGSILNFYRTGKLHLVEEMCVLAFNDDLQYWGIDELYLESCCQHKYHQRKEHVFEEMRKEAESLKQRDEEEFGEGQCAYYQKK
;
A
#
# COMPACT_ATOMS: atom_id res chain seq x y z
N TYR A 1 -8.49 -0.20 -28.57
CA TYR A 1 -7.80 -1.28 -27.83
C TYR A 1 -6.68 -0.70 -26.98
N GLU A 2 -5.71 0.02 -27.57
CA GLU A 2 -4.62 0.66 -26.79
C GLU A 2 -5.14 1.54 -25.63
N ALA A 3 -6.10 2.43 -25.87
CA ALA A 3 -6.65 3.30 -24.82
C ALA A 3 -7.44 2.57 -23.71
N ILE A 4 -7.87 1.32 -23.92
CA ILE A 4 -8.58 0.54 -22.89
C ILE A 4 -7.58 -0.23 -22.02
N ALA A 5 -6.49 -0.73 -22.62
CA ALA A 5 -5.41 -1.40 -21.91
C ALA A 5 -4.65 -0.49 -20.93
N GLU A 6 -4.75 0.84 -21.10
CA GLU A 6 -4.21 1.81 -20.14
C GLU A 6 -5.11 2.03 -18.91
N LEU A 7 -6.36 1.55 -18.94
CA LEU A 7 -7.38 1.81 -17.91
C LEU A 7 -7.74 0.60 -17.04
N CYS A 8 -7.49 -0.62 -17.53
CA CYS A 8 -7.84 -1.86 -16.84
C CYS A 8 -6.86 -2.99 -17.21
N ASP A 9 -6.84 -4.05 -16.41
CA ASP A 9 -5.87 -5.14 -16.58
C ASP A 9 -6.30 -6.16 -17.66
N ASP A 10 -7.61 -6.31 -17.89
CA ASP A 10 -8.16 -7.07 -19.03
C ASP A 10 -9.54 -6.54 -19.42
N PHE A 11 -9.93 -6.71 -20.69
CA PHE A 11 -11.24 -6.31 -21.20
C PHE A 11 -11.83 -7.37 -22.13
N ASN A 12 -12.95 -7.95 -21.71
CA ASN A 12 -13.72 -8.88 -22.52
C ASN A 12 -14.73 -8.11 -23.38
N VAL A 13 -14.43 -8.00 -24.68
CA VAL A 13 -15.26 -7.29 -25.66
C VAL A 13 -16.63 -7.93 -25.83
N SER A 14 -16.72 -9.26 -25.77
CA SER A 14 -17.95 -10.01 -26.04
C SER A 14 -19.00 -9.74 -24.97
N ASP A 15 -18.55 -9.68 -23.71
CA ASP A 15 -19.41 -9.49 -22.55
C ASP A 15 -19.44 -8.03 -22.06
N ASN A 16 -18.59 -7.16 -22.65
CA ASN A 16 -18.37 -5.78 -22.24
C ASN A 16 -17.99 -5.68 -20.74
N GLU A 17 -17.09 -6.56 -20.32
CA GLU A 17 -16.65 -6.68 -18.93
C GLU A 17 -15.20 -6.19 -18.78
N TYR A 18 -14.97 -5.42 -17.71
CA TYR A 18 -13.65 -4.91 -17.34
C TYR A 18 -13.12 -5.69 -16.15
N PHE A 19 -11.87 -6.13 -16.23
CA PHE A 19 -11.17 -6.83 -15.16
C PHE A 19 -10.11 -5.92 -14.54
N PHE A 20 -10.02 -5.97 -13.22
CA PHE A 20 -9.06 -5.23 -12.41
C PHE A 20 -8.43 -6.20 -11.42
N ASP A 21 -7.12 -6.41 -11.49
CA ASP A 21 -6.33 -7.23 -10.55
C ASP A 21 -6.02 -6.42 -9.29
N ARG A 22 -7.08 -5.93 -8.64
CA ARG A 22 -7.04 -5.03 -7.48
C ARG A 22 -7.79 -5.62 -6.30
N HIS A 23 -7.50 -5.09 -5.11
CA HIS A 23 -8.09 -5.61 -3.89
C HIS A 23 -9.60 -5.30 -3.82
N PRO A 24 -10.51 -6.31 -3.79
CA PRO A 24 -11.94 -6.07 -3.95
C PRO A 24 -12.57 -5.24 -2.80
N LYS A 25 -11.96 -5.25 -1.60
CA LYS A 25 -12.47 -4.47 -0.45
C LYS A 25 -12.37 -2.95 -0.65
N SER A 26 -11.45 -2.42 -1.47
CA SER A 26 -11.31 -0.97 -1.69
C SER A 26 -12.31 -0.46 -2.70
N PHE A 27 -12.68 -1.30 -3.66
CA PHE A 27 -13.49 -0.93 -4.81
C PHE A 27 -14.82 -0.29 -4.43
N GLY A 28 -15.47 -0.74 -3.34
CA GLY A 28 -16.70 -0.11 -2.86
C GLY A 28 -16.53 1.37 -2.50
N SER A 29 -15.42 1.73 -1.85
CA SER A 29 -15.11 3.14 -1.51
C SER A 29 -14.76 3.95 -2.76
N ILE A 30 -13.91 3.39 -3.63
CA ILE A 30 -13.53 4.00 -4.92
C ILE A 30 -14.76 4.31 -5.78
N LEU A 31 -15.65 3.34 -5.94
CA LEU A 31 -16.85 3.47 -6.74
C LEU A 31 -17.82 4.50 -6.14
N ASN A 32 -17.93 4.55 -4.81
CA ASN A 32 -18.74 5.55 -4.13
C ASN A 32 -18.16 6.96 -4.26
N PHE A 33 -16.84 7.11 -4.27
CA PHE A 33 -16.19 8.39 -4.57
C PHE A 33 -16.59 8.89 -5.95
N TYR A 34 -16.51 8.06 -7.00
CA TYR A 34 -16.94 8.46 -8.35
C TYR A 34 -18.43 8.79 -8.45
N ARG A 35 -19.28 8.21 -7.60
CA ARG A 35 -20.73 8.49 -7.56
C ARG A 35 -21.12 9.73 -6.75
N THR A 36 -20.41 9.99 -5.66
CA THR A 36 -20.84 10.97 -4.63
C THR A 36 -19.87 12.13 -4.44
N GLY A 37 -18.63 12.01 -4.94
CA GLY A 37 -17.52 12.91 -4.68
C GLY A 37 -16.90 12.76 -3.29
N LYS A 38 -17.36 11.82 -2.46
CA LYS A 38 -16.91 11.64 -1.07
C LYS A 38 -16.07 10.39 -0.92
N LEU A 39 -14.82 10.55 -0.48
CA LEU A 39 -13.90 9.46 -0.25
C LEU A 39 -13.79 9.14 1.24
N HIS A 40 -14.01 7.87 1.59
CA HIS A 40 -13.93 7.39 2.98
C HIS A 40 -12.94 6.23 3.12
N LEU A 41 -12.29 6.16 4.27
CA LEU A 41 -11.37 5.08 4.61
C LEU A 41 -12.13 3.79 4.91
N VAL A 42 -11.64 2.67 4.39
CA VAL A 42 -12.14 1.32 4.71
C VAL A 42 -11.44 0.82 5.98
N GLU A 43 -12.19 0.56 7.06
CA GLU A 43 -11.61 0.39 8.40
C GLU A 43 -10.66 -0.81 8.55
N GLU A 44 -10.94 -1.92 7.87
CA GLU A 44 -10.20 -3.19 7.96
C GLU A 44 -9.18 -3.38 6.82
N MET A 45 -8.73 -2.30 6.20
CA MET A 45 -7.74 -2.36 5.13
C MET A 45 -6.39 -1.84 5.60
N CYS A 46 -5.32 -2.48 5.13
CA CYS A 46 -3.98 -1.91 5.22
C CYS A 46 -3.98 -0.54 4.53
N VAL A 47 -3.45 0.46 5.23
CA VAL A 47 -3.43 1.85 4.75
C VAL A 47 -2.55 2.03 3.51
N LEU A 48 -1.47 1.24 3.38
CA LEU A 48 -0.60 1.26 2.21
C LEU A 48 -1.29 0.62 1.00
N ALA A 49 -1.93 -0.55 1.19
CA ALA A 49 -2.71 -1.17 0.12
C ALA A 49 -3.85 -0.28 -0.37
N PHE A 50 -4.52 0.44 0.55
CA PHE A 50 -5.52 1.44 0.16
C PHE A 50 -4.90 2.59 -0.64
N ASN A 51 -3.73 3.08 -0.24
CA ASN A 51 -3.02 4.13 -0.97
C ASN A 51 -2.63 3.68 -2.40
N ASP A 52 -2.14 2.45 -2.54
CA ASP A 52 -1.79 1.88 -3.84
C ASP A 52 -3.02 1.76 -4.75
N ASP A 53 -4.19 1.39 -4.18
CA ASP A 53 -5.45 1.39 -4.90
C ASP A 53 -5.87 2.79 -5.33
N LEU A 54 -5.81 3.79 -4.44
CA LEU A 54 -6.11 5.18 -4.81
C LEU A 54 -5.24 5.66 -5.97
N GLN A 55 -3.94 5.35 -5.96
CA GLN A 55 -3.03 5.69 -7.04
C GLN A 55 -3.41 5.03 -8.38
N TYR A 56 -3.76 3.74 -8.36
CA TYR A 56 -4.23 3.03 -9.54
C TYR A 56 -5.48 3.67 -10.14
N TRP A 57 -6.43 4.04 -9.28
CA TRP A 57 -7.67 4.68 -9.71
C TRP A 57 -7.52 6.18 -10.01
N GLY A 58 -6.30 6.75 -9.90
CA GLY A 58 -6.04 8.16 -10.17
C GLY A 58 -6.68 9.13 -9.15
N ILE A 59 -6.92 8.66 -7.92
CA ILE A 59 -7.56 9.43 -6.86
C ILE A 59 -6.49 9.94 -5.89
N ASP A 60 -6.45 11.25 -5.70
CA ASP A 60 -5.59 11.85 -4.69
C ASP A 60 -6.13 11.59 -3.27
N GLU A 61 -5.26 11.20 -2.34
CA GLU A 61 -5.64 11.01 -0.93
C GLU A 61 -6.14 12.31 -0.27
N LEU A 62 -5.83 13.47 -0.84
CA LEU A 62 -6.37 14.78 -0.44
C LEU A 62 -7.91 14.85 -0.55
N TYR A 63 -8.54 13.99 -1.35
CA TYR A 63 -10.00 13.89 -1.44
C TYR A 63 -10.66 13.17 -0.26
N LEU A 64 -9.87 12.60 0.68
CA LEU A 64 -10.43 11.98 1.87
C LEU A 64 -11.27 12.99 2.67
N GLU A 65 -12.44 12.57 3.09
CA GLU A 65 -13.30 13.37 3.95
C GLU A 65 -12.65 13.56 5.33
N SER A 66 -12.95 14.69 5.99
CA SER A 66 -12.35 15.07 7.28
C SER A 66 -12.56 14.02 8.39
N CYS A 67 -13.66 13.25 8.34
CA CYS A 67 -13.92 12.15 9.26
C CYS A 67 -12.93 10.98 9.12
N CYS A 68 -12.22 10.87 8.00
CA CYS A 68 -11.30 9.79 7.69
C CYS A 68 -9.83 10.24 7.61
N GLN A 69 -9.55 11.49 7.27
CA GLN A 69 -8.19 12.02 7.06
C GLN A 69 -7.24 11.73 8.22
N HIS A 70 -7.61 12.14 9.44
CA HIS A 70 -6.73 11.98 10.61
C HIS A 70 -6.36 10.50 10.85
N LYS A 71 -7.36 9.62 10.79
CA LYS A 71 -7.19 8.17 10.96
C LYS A 71 -6.30 7.57 9.87
N TYR A 72 -6.45 8.02 8.63
CA TYR A 72 -5.63 7.58 7.51
C TYR A 72 -4.16 7.99 7.68
N HIS A 73 -3.88 9.28 7.91
CA HIS A 73 -2.51 9.78 8.06
C HIS A 73 -1.81 9.15 9.27
N GLN A 74 -2.49 9.05 10.42
CA GLN A 74 -1.93 8.41 11.61
C GLN A 74 -1.54 6.96 11.34
N ARG A 75 -2.40 6.18 10.66
CA ARG A 75 -2.09 4.78 10.30
C ARG A 75 -0.92 4.71 9.33
N LYS A 76 -0.88 5.59 8.32
CA LYS A 76 0.18 5.64 7.29
C LYS A 76 1.53 5.96 7.92
N GLU A 77 1.61 7.00 8.74
CA GLU A 77 2.81 7.38 9.48
C GLU A 77 3.29 6.28 10.42
N HIS A 78 2.37 5.65 11.16
CA HIS A 78 2.71 4.55 12.06
C HIS A 78 3.35 3.38 11.29
N VAL A 79 2.78 2.97 10.16
CA VAL A 79 3.36 1.87 9.36
C VAL A 79 4.74 2.25 8.84
N PHE A 80 4.94 3.47 8.34
CA PHE A 80 6.26 3.91 7.85
C PHE A 80 7.32 3.95 8.95
N GLU A 81 6.95 4.39 10.16
CA GLU A 81 7.86 4.42 11.30
C GLU A 81 8.27 3.01 11.73
N GLU A 82 7.32 2.06 11.77
CA GLU A 82 7.65 0.67 12.09
C GLU A 82 8.55 0.03 11.02
N MET A 83 8.26 0.26 9.73
CA MET A 83 9.14 -0.20 8.64
C MET A 83 10.55 0.38 8.75
N ARG A 84 10.68 1.64 9.17
CA ARG A 84 11.97 2.29 9.39
C ARG A 84 12.74 1.62 10.53
N LYS A 85 12.10 1.39 11.68
CA LYS A 85 12.72 0.71 12.82
C LYS A 85 13.16 -0.71 12.48
N GLU A 86 12.33 -1.45 11.72
CA GLU A 86 12.68 -2.78 11.23
C GLU A 86 13.93 -2.74 10.35
N ALA A 87 14.02 -1.78 9.42
CA ALA A 87 15.17 -1.62 8.55
C ALA A 87 16.45 -1.22 9.33
N GLU A 88 16.34 -0.36 10.35
CA GLU A 88 17.46 0.01 11.23
C GLU A 88 17.94 -1.16 12.09
N SER A 89 17.00 -1.96 12.64
CA SER A 89 17.30 -3.16 13.42
C SER A 89 18.03 -4.24 12.61
N LEU A 90 17.62 -4.45 11.35
CA LEU A 90 18.30 -5.40 10.45
C LEU A 90 19.75 -4.99 10.17
N LYS A 91 20.01 -3.69 9.96
CA LYS A 91 21.39 -3.18 9.78
C LYS A 91 22.24 -3.37 11.02
N GLN A 92 21.69 -3.12 12.21
CA GLN A 92 22.43 -3.31 13.46
C GLN A 92 22.86 -4.77 13.67
N ARG A 93 22.02 -5.74 13.26
CA ARG A 93 22.35 -7.17 13.33
C ARG A 93 23.49 -7.58 12.39
N ASP A 94 23.58 -6.97 11.21
CA ASP A 94 24.68 -7.21 10.28
C ASP A 94 25.99 -6.59 10.77
N GLU A 95 25.92 -5.55 11.59
CA GLU A 95 27.05 -4.82 12.18
C GLU A 95 27.51 -5.34 13.56
N GLU A 96 26.93 -6.44 14.07
CA GLU A 96 27.43 -7.08 15.31
C GLU A 96 28.87 -7.60 15.12
N GLU A 97 29.85 -6.76 15.45
CA GLU A 97 31.26 -7.13 15.57
C GLU A 97 31.40 -8.14 16.72
N PHE A 98 31.58 -9.43 16.39
CA PHE A 98 31.77 -10.54 17.34
C PHE A 98 33.01 -10.43 18.25
N GLY A 99 33.69 -9.27 18.25
CA GLY A 99 34.96 -9.02 18.90
C GLY A 99 36.09 -9.89 18.35
N GLU A 100 37.28 -9.78 18.94
CA GLU A 100 38.47 -10.58 18.59
C GLU A 100 38.48 -11.96 19.29
N GLY A 101 37.32 -12.44 19.75
CA GLY A 101 37.21 -13.67 20.51
C GLY A 101 37.54 -14.92 19.68
N GLN A 102 38.10 -15.94 20.33
CA GLN A 102 38.44 -17.23 19.71
C GLN A 102 37.24 -18.01 19.12
N CYS A 103 36.00 -17.53 19.19
CA CYS A 103 34.88 -18.17 18.50
C CYS A 103 34.45 -17.39 17.24
N ALA A 104 34.91 -16.15 17.07
CA ALA A 104 34.54 -15.27 15.95
C ALA A 104 35.06 -15.77 14.59
N TYR A 105 36.12 -16.58 14.58
CA TYR A 105 36.72 -17.08 13.34
C TYR A 105 35.93 -18.19 12.64
N TYR A 106 35.00 -18.85 13.33
CA TYR A 106 34.27 -20.00 12.78
C TYR A 106 33.04 -19.64 11.94
N GLN A 107 32.64 -18.36 11.87
CA GLN A 107 31.35 -17.95 11.32
C GLN A 107 31.42 -17.08 10.06
N LYS A 108 32.62 -16.82 9.51
CA LYS A 108 32.77 -16.30 8.14
C LYS A 108 32.76 -17.47 7.15
N LYS A 109 31.58 -18.01 6.82
CA LYS A 109 31.38 -18.91 5.67
C LYS A 109 30.15 -18.48 4.89
#